data_AF-A0A7X7S5M0-F1
#
_entry.id   AF-A0A7X7S5M0-F1
#
_cell.length_a   1.000
_cell.length_b   1.000
_cell.length_c   1.000
_cell.angle_alpha   90.00
_cell.angle_beta   90.00
_cell.angle_gamma   90.00
#
_symmetry.space_group_name_H-M   'P 1'
#
loop_
_entity.id
_entity.type
_entity.pdbx_description
1 polymer ?
#
loop_
_entity_poly.entity_id
_entity_poly.type
_entity_poly.pdbx_seq_one_letter_code
_entity_poly.pdbx_strand_id
1 'polypeptide(L)'
;MTRVAYLSADPGVPAFGTKGASVHVQEIIRSFRTRGATVRLYTARTDDHVPADLADLEVTHVPVDSKADRAADKEFPHAERTARREQRQVSAAQEMAARAIADGVDLVYERYSLFSTGLAEVATTLGIPGILEVNAPLIDEQATHRHLVDADGALNALRTQVAAAAVVA
;
A
#
# COMPACT_ATOMS: atom_id res chain seq x y z
N MET A 1 -18.14 -0.32 -16.42
CA MET A 1 -17.29 0.72 -15.81
C MET A 1 -16.25 -0.01 -14.99
N THR A 2 -14.96 0.19 -15.25
CA THR A 2 -13.88 -0.57 -14.58
C THR A 2 -13.75 -0.14 -13.12
N ARG A 3 -13.75 -1.09 -12.20
CA ARG A 3 -13.53 -0.88 -10.76
C ARG A 3 -12.06 -1.14 -10.44
N VAL A 4 -11.36 -0.12 -9.95
CA VAL A 4 -9.93 -0.17 -9.64
C VAL A 4 -9.72 -0.14 -8.14
N ALA A 5 -9.05 -1.14 -7.58
CA ALA A 5 -8.45 -1.05 -6.25
C ALA A 5 -7.07 -0.40 -6.37
N TYR A 6 -6.89 0.77 -5.75
CA TYR A 6 -5.57 1.38 -5.57
C TYR A 6 -5.05 1.01 -4.18
N LEU A 7 -3.98 0.23 -4.10
CA LEU A 7 -3.34 -0.17 -2.85
C LEU A 7 -2.08 0.67 -2.59
N SER A 8 -1.97 1.20 -1.37
CA SER A 8 -0.76 1.86 -0.85
C SER A 8 -0.55 1.48 0.61
N ALA A 9 0.11 0.35 0.85
CA ALA A 9 0.41 -0.14 2.19
C ALA A 9 1.59 0.58 2.88
N ASP A 10 2.23 1.54 2.20
CA ASP A 10 3.34 2.31 2.75
C ASP A 10 2.88 3.34 3.82
N PRO A 11 3.19 3.14 5.12
CA PRO A 11 2.86 4.09 6.18
C PRO A 11 3.65 5.41 6.10
N GLY A 12 4.68 5.48 5.26
CA GLY A 12 5.46 6.68 4.96
C GLY A 12 4.77 7.64 3.99
N VAL A 13 3.76 7.18 3.24
CA VAL A 13 3.08 7.96 2.20
C VAL A 13 1.64 8.25 2.60
N PRO A 14 1.33 9.47 3.08
CA PRO A 14 -0.04 9.90 3.24
C PRO A 14 -0.70 10.13 1.88
N ALA A 15 -1.84 9.49 1.59
CA ALA A 15 -2.52 9.64 0.30
C ALA A 15 -2.94 11.10 -0.01
N PHE A 16 -3.39 11.84 1.01
CA PHE A 16 -3.83 13.23 0.89
C PHE A 16 -2.86 14.23 1.51
N GLY A 17 -1.55 13.96 1.39
CA GLY A 17 -0.50 14.91 1.76
C GLY A 17 -0.12 15.85 0.61
N THR A 18 0.85 16.73 0.88
CA THR A 18 1.38 17.71 -0.09
C THR A 18 2.76 17.35 -0.64
N LYS A 19 3.32 16.21 -0.25
CA LYS A 19 4.63 15.72 -0.74
C LYS A 19 4.47 15.07 -2.12
N GLY A 20 5.57 14.97 -2.87
CA GLY A 20 5.57 14.36 -4.21
C GLY A 20 4.93 12.98 -4.27
N ALA A 21 5.21 12.09 -3.30
CA ALA A 21 4.59 10.77 -3.26
C ALA A 21 3.05 10.81 -3.05
N SER A 22 2.57 11.78 -2.26
CA SER A 22 1.13 11.99 -2.05
C SER A 22 0.45 12.53 -3.30
N VAL A 23 1.07 13.54 -3.93
CA VAL A 23 0.59 14.11 -5.20
C VAL A 23 0.54 13.03 -6.26
N HIS A 24 1.56 12.16 -6.33
CA HIS A 24 1.58 11.04 -7.26
C HIS A 24 0.41 10.07 -7.07
N VAL A 25 0.11 9.66 -5.83
CA VAL A 25 -1.09 8.85 -5.52
C VAL A 25 -2.35 9.52 -6.09
N GLN A 26 -2.51 10.82 -5.82
CA GLN A 26 -3.67 11.59 -6.28
C GLN A 26 -3.75 11.68 -7.81
N GLU A 27 -2.63 11.91 -8.49
CA GLU A 27 -2.57 12.00 -9.96
C GLU A 27 -2.85 10.66 -10.65
N ILE A 28 -2.35 9.53 -10.10
CA ILE A 28 -2.69 8.21 -10.66
C ILE A 28 -4.19 7.96 -10.51
N ILE A 29 -4.78 8.27 -9.36
CA ILE A 29 -6.23 8.14 -9.14
C ILE A 29 -7.00 9.02 -10.15
N ARG A 30 -6.60 10.28 -10.33
CA ARG A 30 -7.19 11.18 -11.35
C ARG A 30 -7.08 10.59 -12.75
N SER A 31 -5.94 9.99 -13.08
CA SER A 31 -5.71 9.39 -14.39
C SER A 31 -6.66 8.23 -14.70
N PHE A 32 -7.00 7.41 -13.69
CA PHE A 32 -8.01 6.35 -13.81
C PHE A 32 -9.42 6.93 -13.93
N ARG A 33 -9.79 7.89 -13.08
CA ARG A 33 -11.11 8.54 -13.12
C ARG A 33 -11.37 9.23 -14.45
N THR A 34 -10.37 9.91 -15.01
CA THR A 34 -10.45 10.58 -16.33
C THR A 34 -10.70 9.59 -17.48
N ARG A 35 -10.32 8.32 -17.31
CA ARG A 35 -10.60 7.22 -18.25
C ARG A 35 -11.95 6.53 -17.98
N GLY A 36 -12.75 7.06 -17.05
CA GLY A 36 -14.07 6.54 -16.71
C GLY A 36 -14.05 5.38 -15.72
N ALA A 37 -12.94 5.13 -15.01
CA ALA A 37 -12.91 4.11 -13.96
C ALA A 37 -13.47 4.63 -12.63
N THR A 38 -14.07 3.73 -11.84
CA THR A 38 -14.35 3.97 -10.42
C THR A 38 -13.15 3.49 -9.62
N VAL A 39 -12.56 4.37 -8.82
CA VAL A 39 -11.39 4.02 -8.00
C VAL A 39 -11.80 3.97 -6.55
N ARG A 40 -11.35 2.93 -5.84
CA ARG A 40 -11.35 2.87 -4.38
C ARG A 40 -9.92 2.76 -3.88
N LEU A 41 -9.58 3.61 -2.92
CA LEU A 41 -8.24 3.67 -2.34
C LEU A 41 -8.20 2.85 -1.05
N TYR A 42 -7.20 1.98 -0.93
CA TYR A 42 -6.86 1.27 0.30
C TYR A 42 -5.46 1.72 0.70
N THR A 43 -5.34 2.37 1.86
CA THR A 43 -4.08 3.01 2.24
C THR A 43 -3.73 2.82 3.70
N ALA A 44 -2.44 2.72 4.00
CA ALA A 44 -1.92 2.70 5.36
C ALA A 44 -2.01 4.06 6.04
N ARG A 45 -2.03 5.14 5.26
CA ARG A 45 -1.96 6.48 5.81
C ARG A 45 -2.74 7.49 4.97
N THR A 46 -3.60 8.22 5.67
CA THR A 46 -4.28 9.42 5.17
C THR A 46 -3.64 10.68 5.77
N ASP A 47 -4.10 11.83 5.31
CA ASP A 47 -3.81 13.17 5.84
C ASP A 47 -5.02 14.07 5.51
N ASP A 48 -5.03 15.29 6.01
CA ASP A 48 -6.23 16.15 6.01
C ASP A 48 -6.32 17.07 4.77
N HIS A 49 -5.32 17.06 3.89
CA HIS A 49 -5.26 17.92 2.71
C HIS A 49 -5.96 17.29 1.50
N VAL A 50 -7.20 16.85 1.67
CA VAL A 50 -7.99 16.21 0.61
C VAL A 50 -8.37 17.23 -0.46
N PRO A 51 -7.95 17.06 -1.74
CA PRO A 51 -8.37 17.93 -2.83
C PRO A 51 -9.88 17.85 -3.08
N ALA A 52 -10.49 18.97 -3.48
CA ALA A 52 -11.94 19.03 -3.68
C ALA A 52 -12.46 18.02 -4.71
N ASP A 53 -11.68 17.72 -5.75
CA ASP A 53 -12.02 16.75 -6.80
C ASP A 53 -11.86 15.28 -6.37
N LEU A 54 -11.28 15.04 -5.19
CA LEU A 54 -11.14 13.71 -4.58
C LEU A 54 -11.90 13.58 -3.26
N ALA A 55 -12.69 14.59 -2.88
CA ALA A 55 -13.47 14.57 -1.64
C ALA A 55 -14.54 13.46 -1.62
N ASP A 56 -14.95 12.97 -2.79
CA ASP A 56 -15.90 11.88 -2.99
C ASP A 56 -15.23 10.50 -3.17
N LEU A 57 -13.89 10.43 -3.12
CA LEU A 57 -13.17 9.18 -3.27
C LEU A 57 -13.48 8.23 -2.10
N GLU A 58 -13.87 7.00 -2.41
CA GLU A 58 -14.00 5.96 -1.38
C GLU A 58 -12.61 5.55 -0.87
N VAL A 59 -12.40 5.68 0.44
CA VAL A 59 -11.12 5.37 1.09
C VAL A 59 -11.32 4.35 2.20
N THR A 60 -10.58 3.26 2.12
CA THR A 60 -10.38 2.30 3.19
C THR A 60 -9.03 2.58 3.86
N HIS A 61 -9.06 3.15 5.07
CA HIS A 61 -7.85 3.40 5.84
C HIS A 61 -7.53 2.21 6.76
N VAL A 62 -6.38 1.57 6.57
CA VAL A 62 -5.90 0.45 7.39
C VAL A 62 -4.51 0.80 7.94
N PRO A 63 -4.41 1.49 9.10
CA PRO A 63 -3.13 1.93 9.64
C PRO A 63 -2.26 0.77 10.09
N VAL A 64 -0.95 0.85 9.82
CA VAL A 64 0.05 -0.13 10.29
C VAL A 64 0.13 -0.16 11.82
N ASP A 65 -0.05 0.96 12.49
CA ASP A 65 0.00 1.04 13.94
C ASP A 65 -0.96 2.08 14.53
N SER A 66 -1.67 1.66 15.57
CA SER A 66 -2.46 2.57 16.40
C SER A 66 -1.58 3.33 17.38
N LYS A 67 -2.16 4.33 18.05
CA LYS A 67 -1.48 5.00 19.18
C LYS A 67 -1.20 4.02 20.33
N ALA A 68 -2.07 3.03 20.54
CA ALA A 68 -1.92 2.02 21.57
C ALA A 68 -0.76 1.06 21.24
N ASP A 69 -0.65 0.61 19.99
CA ASP A 69 0.46 -0.26 19.54
C ASP A 69 1.81 0.43 19.75
N ARG A 70 1.91 1.69 19.31
CA ARG A 70 3.13 2.48 19.49
C ARG A 70 3.47 2.70 20.96
N ALA A 71 2.48 2.81 21.84
CA ALA A 71 2.70 2.96 23.27
C ALA A 71 3.16 1.65 23.91
N ALA A 72 2.51 0.53 23.57
CA ALA A 72 2.87 -0.80 24.04
C ALA A 72 4.27 -1.21 23.61
N ASP A 73 4.69 -0.78 22.42
CA ASP A 73 6.01 -1.11 21.90
C ASP A 73 7.15 -0.33 22.59
N LYS A 74 6.89 0.78 23.30
CA LYS A 74 7.93 1.69 23.83
C LYS A 74 8.97 1.00 24.73
N GLU A 75 8.52 0.03 25.52
CA GLU A 75 9.36 -0.69 26.49
C GLU A 75 10.30 -1.71 25.83
N PHE A 76 10.02 -2.10 24.58
CA PHE A 76 10.84 -3.09 23.87
C PHE A 76 12.09 -2.46 23.24
N PRO A 77 13.18 -3.23 23.08
CA PRO A 77 14.38 -2.79 22.34
C PRO A 77 14.06 -2.38 20.90
N HIS A 78 14.90 -1.51 20.31
CA HIS A 78 14.63 -0.95 18.98
C HIS A 78 14.39 -2.00 17.90
N ALA A 79 15.22 -3.04 17.84
CA ALA A 79 15.08 -4.12 16.84
C ALA A 79 13.74 -4.86 16.98
N GLU A 80 13.29 -5.13 18.19
CA GLU A 80 12.01 -5.80 18.42
C GLU A 80 10.81 -4.91 18.05
N ARG A 81 10.88 -3.60 18.36
CA ARG A 81 9.86 -2.64 17.89
C ARG A 81 9.79 -2.59 16.38
N THR A 82 10.95 -2.62 15.70
CA THR A 82 11.02 -2.64 14.24
C THR A 82 10.40 -3.91 13.69
N ALA A 83 10.79 -5.10 14.19
CA ALA A 83 10.21 -6.38 13.76
C ALA A 83 8.68 -6.42 13.95
N ARG A 84 8.18 -5.96 15.10
CA ARG A 84 6.74 -5.85 15.38
C ARG A 84 6.03 -4.94 14.38
N ARG A 85 6.64 -3.82 14.01
CA ARG A 85 6.09 -2.91 13.01
C ARG A 85 6.09 -3.51 11.61
N GLU A 86 7.13 -4.24 11.23
CA GLU A 86 7.20 -4.95 9.94
C GLU A 86 6.08 -6.00 9.84
N GLN A 87 5.85 -6.78 10.90
CA GLN A 87 4.74 -7.74 10.96
C GLN A 87 3.36 -7.06 10.85
N ARG A 88 3.16 -5.93 11.53
CA ARG A 88 1.90 -5.17 11.37
C ARG A 88 1.73 -4.60 9.96
N GLN A 89 2.82 -4.29 9.25
CA GLN A 89 2.74 -3.84 7.86
C GLN A 89 2.29 -4.97 6.93
N VAL A 90 2.74 -6.22 7.17
CA VAL A 90 2.20 -7.42 6.52
C VAL A 90 0.69 -7.54 6.79
N SER A 91 0.28 -7.48 8.06
CA SER A 91 -1.14 -7.61 8.42
C SER A 91 -2.02 -6.52 7.79
N ALA A 92 -1.54 -5.28 7.75
CA ALA A 92 -2.27 -4.18 7.13
C ALA A 92 -2.44 -4.40 5.61
N ALA A 93 -1.40 -4.86 4.91
CA ALA A 93 -1.47 -5.19 3.49
C ALA A 93 -2.47 -6.33 3.21
N GLN A 94 -2.44 -7.39 4.02
CA GLN A 94 -3.38 -8.51 3.93
C GLN A 94 -4.83 -8.07 4.17
N GLU A 95 -5.07 -7.19 5.15
CA GLU A 95 -6.40 -6.65 5.40
C GLU A 95 -6.88 -5.78 4.22
N MET A 96 -6.02 -4.94 3.64
CA MET A 96 -6.35 -4.16 2.45
C MET A 96 -6.72 -5.08 1.27
N ALA A 97 -5.94 -6.14 1.04
CA ALA A 97 -6.18 -7.11 -0.01
C ALA A 97 -7.52 -7.84 0.19
N ALA A 98 -7.79 -8.33 1.40
CA ALA A 98 -9.04 -9.00 1.74
C ALA A 98 -10.26 -8.09 1.51
N ARG A 99 -10.16 -6.80 1.88
CA ARG A 99 -11.23 -5.81 1.62
C ARG A 99 -11.41 -5.55 0.12
N ALA A 100 -10.33 -5.41 -0.64
CA ALA A 100 -10.39 -5.24 -2.10
C ALA A 100 -10.99 -6.46 -2.81
N ILE A 101 -10.66 -7.67 -2.36
CA ILE A 101 -11.27 -8.93 -2.84
C ILE A 101 -12.77 -8.93 -2.56
N ALA A 102 -13.17 -8.62 -1.33
CA ALA A 102 -14.58 -8.59 -0.92
C ALA A 102 -15.39 -7.54 -1.69
N ASP A 103 -14.77 -6.39 -2.00
CA ASP A 103 -15.40 -5.35 -2.80
C ASP A 103 -15.60 -5.79 -4.27
N GLY A 104 -14.77 -6.71 -4.81
CA GLY A 104 -14.90 -7.28 -6.15
C GLY A 104 -14.48 -6.31 -7.26
N VAL A 105 -13.17 -6.13 -7.44
CA VAL A 105 -12.60 -5.19 -8.42
C VAL A 105 -12.25 -5.85 -9.75
N ASP A 106 -12.07 -5.04 -10.80
CA ASP A 106 -11.72 -5.49 -12.16
C ASP A 106 -10.22 -5.27 -12.47
N LEU A 107 -9.55 -4.45 -11.68
CA LEU A 107 -8.12 -4.14 -11.77
C LEU A 107 -7.58 -3.83 -10.37
N VAL A 108 -6.39 -4.32 -10.05
CA VAL A 108 -5.63 -3.87 -8.88
C VAL A 108 -4.39 -3.10 -9.34
N TYR A 109 -4.21 -1.91 -8.78
CA TYR A 109 -3.01 -1.10 -8.92
C TYR A 109 -2.37 -0.99 -7.54
N GLU A 110 -1.13 -1.42 -7.39
CA GLU A 110 -0.41 -1.25 -6.13
C GLU A 110 0.83 -0.39 -6.34
N ARG A 111 0.95 0.64 -5.50
CA ARG A 111 2.22 1.32 -5.31
C ARG A 111 3.09 0.49 -4.38
N TYR A 112 4.26 0.10 -4.87
CA TYR A 112 5.18 -0.77 -4.15
C TYR A 112 5.37 -0.29 -2.70
N SER A 113 5.15 -1.22 -1.78
CA SER A 113 5.24 -1.01 -0.34
C SER A 113 5.97 -2.19 0.28
N LEU A 114 6.89 -1.94 1.22
CA LEU A 114 7.61 -3.03 1.89
C LEU A 114 6.63 -4.03 2.51
N PHE A 115 6.99 -5.32 2.43
CA PHE A 115 6.24 -6.44 2.99
C PHE A 115 4.84 -6.70 2.43
N SER A 116 4.34 -5.86 1.52
CA SER A 116 3.02 -6.06 0.93
C SER A 116 3.05 -7.17 -0.12
N THR A 117 2.01 -8.00 -0.11
CA THR A 117 1.66 -8.95 -1.18
C THR A 117 0.26 -8.67 -1.75
N GLY A 118 -0.31 -7.50 -1.44
CA GLY A 118 -1.73 -7.22 -1.67
C GLY A 118 -2.15 -7.34 -3.13
N LEU A 119 -1.35 -6.84 -4.07
CA LEU A 119 -1.58 -6.99 -5.50
C LEU A 119 -1.65 -8.45 -5.91
N ALA A 120 -0.69 -9.26 -5.45
CA ALA A 120 -0.62 -10.66 -5.83
C ALA A 120 -1.83 -11.43 -5.29
N GLU A 121 -2.24 -11.15 -4.05
CA GLU A 121 -3.44 -11.72 -3.44
C GLU A 121 -4.70 -11.35 -4.23
N VAL A 122 -4.93 -10.06 -4.46
CA VAL A 122 -6.14 -9.57 -5.17
C VAL A 122 -6.18 -10.09 -6.61
N ALA A 123 -5.09 -9.94 -7.37
CA ALA A 123 -5.02 -10.34 -8.77
C ALA A 123 -5.24 -11.84 -8.94
N THR A 124 -4.59 -12.65 -8.11
CA THR A 124 -4.69 -14.12 -8.18
C THR A 124 -6.06 -14.60 -7.75
N THR A 125 -6.61 -14.08 -6.65
CA THR A 125 -7.91 -14.52 -6.12
C THR A 125 -9.06 -14.16 -7.05
N LEU A 126 -9.04 -12.97 -7.64
CA LEU A 126 -10.11 -12.52 -8.53
C LEU A 126 -9.89 -12.89 -10.01
N GLY A 127 -8.69 -13.35 -10.38
CA GLY A 127 -8.33 -13.63 -11.77
C GLY A 127 -8.30 -12.38 -12.66
N ILE A 128 -7.85 -11.25 -12.09
CA ILE A 128 -7.83 -9.93 -12.74
C ILE A 128 -6.40 -9.44 -12.96
N PRO A 129 -6.16 -8.52 -13.90
CA PRO A 129 -4.83 -7.92 -14.06
C PRO A 129 -4.41 -7.12 -12.82
N GLY A 130 -3.11 -7.18 -12.52
CA GLY A 130 -2.45 -6.34 -11.52
C GLY A 130 -1.36 -5.45 -12.13
N ILE A 131 -1.28 -4.19 -11.72
CA ILE A 131 -0.21 -3.26 -12.07
C ILE A 131 0.59 -2.91 -10.81
N LEU A 132 1.87 -3.27 -10.80
CA LEU A 132 2.79 -2.92 -9.72
C LEU A 132 3.62 -1.71 -10.13
N GLU A 133 3.50 -0.62 -9.40
CA GLU A 133 4.32 0.58 -9.58
C GLU A 133 5.54 0.53 -8.65
N VAL A 134 6.73 0.36 -9.21
CA VAL A 134 7.99 0.32 -8.46
C VAL A 134 8.55 1.73 -8.34
N ASN A 135 8.10 2.45 -7.32
CA ASN A 135 8.38 3.88 -7.15
C ASN A 135 9.79 4.21 -6.61
N ALA A 136 10.48 3.25 -5.98
CA ALA A 136 11.78 3.44 -5.32
C ALA A 136 12.40 2.09 -4.93
N PRO A 137 13.73 2.01 -4.73
CA PRO A 137 14.39 0.82 -4.20
C PRO A 137 14.20 0.71 -2.68
N LEU A 138 12.96 0.50 -2.22
CA LEU A 138 12.58 0.62 -0.80
C LEU A 138 13.38 -0.29 0.14
N ILE A 139 13.78 -1.49 -0.30
CA ILE A 139 14.60 -2.41 0.52
C ILE A 139 15.96 -1.79 0.79
N ASP A 140 16.62 -1.29 -0.25
CA ASP A 140 17.95 -0.66 -0.14
C ASP A 140 17.86 0.64 0.67
N GLU A 141 16.84 1.46 0.44
CA GLU A 141 16.61 2.70 1.19
C GLU A 141 16.37 2.41 2.68
N GLN A 142 15.55 1.41 3.00
CA GLN A 142 15.25 1.03 4.38
C GLN A 142 16.48 0.45 5.07
N ALA A 143 17.28 -0.37 4.40
CA ALA A 143 18.51 -0.94 4.94
C ALA A 143 19.62 0.12 5.14
N THR A 144 19.68 1.12 4.27
CA THR A 144 20.73 2.17 4.31
C THR A 144 20.39 3.30 5.27
N HIS A 145 19.14 3.75 5.30
CA HIS A 145 18.73 4.97 6.01
C HIS A 145 17.89 4.70 7.26
N ARG A 146 17.42 3.47 7.46
CA ARG A 146 16.61 3.05 8.61
C ARG A 146 17.08 1.68 9.10
N HIS A 147 16.21 1.03 9.89
CA HIS A 147 16.42 -0.34 10.35
C HIS A 147 15.47 -1.26 9.59
N LEU A 148 16.01 -2.38 9.10
CA LEU A 148 15.28 -3.45 8.43
C LEU A 148 15.63 -4.75 9.16
N VAL A 149 14.66 -5.39 9.80
CA VAL A 149 14.88 -6.67 10.50
C VAL A 149 14.68 -7.83 9.53
N ASP A 150 13.56 -7.85 8.82
CA ASP A 150 13.20 -8.95 7.91
C ASP A 150 13.47 -8.59 6.43
N ALA A 151 14.75 -8.45 6.07
CA ALA A 151 15.14 -8.13 4.69
C ALA A 151 14.71 -9.22 3.69
N ASP A 152 14.81 -10.48 4.09
CA ASP A 152 14.40 -11.62 3.26
C ASP A 152 12.89 -11.64 3.04
N GLY A 153 12.10 -11.36 4.08
CA GLY A 153 10.65 -11.22 3.97
C GLY A 153 10.25 -10.08 3.02
N ALA A 154 10.92 -8.92 3.11
CA ALA A 154 10.67 -7.81 2.19
C ALA A 154 11.01 -8.17 0.73
N LEU A 155 12.13 -8.87 0.49
CA LEU A 155 12.53 -9.31 -0.84
C LEU A 155 11.59 -10.38 -1.40
N ASN A 156 11.15 -11.33 -0.57
CA ASN A 156 10.19 -12.34 -0.95
C ASN A 156 8.83 -11.73 -1.30
N ALA A 157 8.37 -10.75 -0.53
CA ALA A 157 7.14 -10.01 -0.84
C ALA A 157 7.24 -9.30 -2.21
N LEU A 158 8.35 -8.60 -2.48
CA LEU A 158 8.60 -7.96 -3.78
C LEU A 158 8.60 -8.98 -4.93
N ARG A 159 9.29 -10.11 -4.77
CA ARG A 159 9.32 -11.18 -5.79
C ARG A 159 7.92 -11.73 -6.07
N THR A 160 7.13 -11.95 -5.03
CA THR A 160 5.73 -12.40 -5.17
C THR A 160 4.89 -11.41 -5.95
N GLN A 161 5.00 -10.10 -5.65
CA GLN A 161 4.27 -9.07 -6.38
C GLN A 161 4.71 -8.98 -7.84
N VAL A 162 6.02 -8.92 -8.11
CA VAL A 162 6.56 -8.83 -9.48
C VAL A 162 6.16 -10.04 -10.32
N ALA A 163 6.13 -11.25 -9.74
CA ALA A 163 5.72 -12.46 -10.43
C ALA A 163 4.23 -12.48 -10.77
N ALA A 164 3.38 -11.86 -9.94
CA ALA A 164 1.92 -11.81 -10.14
C ALA A 164 1.47 -10.63 -11.01
N ALA A 165 2.25 -9.56 -11.10
CA ALA A 165 1.90 -8.37 -11.84
C ALA A 165 1.84 -8.63 -13.36
N ALA A 166 0.76 -8.17 -14.00
CA ALA A 166 0.65 -8.16 -15.45
C ALA A 166 1.55 -7.05 -16.06
N VAL A 167 1.76 -5.96 -15.31
CA VAL A 167 2.63 -4.85 -15.68
C VAL A 167 3.43 -4.42 -14.46
N VAL A 168 4.74 -4.22 -14.64
CA VAL A 168 5.61 -3.53 -13.70
C VAL A 168 5.95 -2.17 -14.31
N ALA A 169 5.63 -1.10 -13.60
CA ALA A 169 5.77 0.29 -14.04
C ALA A 169 6.75 1.08 -13.17
#